data_AF-A0A3R7AC42-F1
#
_entry.id   AF-A0A3R7AC42-F1
#
_cell.length_a   1.000
_cell.length_b   1.000
_cell.length_c   1.000
_cell.angle_alpha   90.00
_cell.angle_beta   90.00
_cell.angle_gamma   90.00
#
_symmetry.space_group_name_H-M   'P 1'
#
loop_
_entity.id
_entity.type
_entity.pdbx_description
1 polymer ?
#
loop_
_entity_poly.entity_id
_entity_poly.type
_entity_poly.pdbx_seq_one_letter_code
_entity_poly.pdbx_strand_id
1 'polypeptide(L)'
;MSVDKALEEISAIERLIEPYRYEAYEAKRILNDLAALRDALGKMDKESIKSFTEKISTIEAEAAPYRGFGPIEEALEHARKLREELKKLLTIEAE
;
A
#
# COMPACT_ATOMS: atom_id res chain seq x y z
N MET A 1 5.35 13.51 -7.75
CA MET A 1 5.63 13.50 -6.30
C MET A 1 6.59 12.36 -6.00
N SER A 2 7.38 12.49 -4.93
CA SER A 2 8.60 11.71 -4.69
C SER A 2 8.34 10.37 -4.01
N VAL A 3 9.28 9.43 -4.18
CA VAL A 3 9.34 8.15 -3.46
C VAL A 3 9.14 8.31 -1.95
N ASP A 4 9.61 9.42 -1.37
CA ASP A 4 9.42 9.79 0.04
C ASP A 4 7.96 9.72 0.51
N LYS A 5 7.02 10.29 -0.27
CA LYS A 5 5.60 10.26 0.10
C LYS A 5 5.01 8.86 0.05
N ALA A 6 5.43 8.06 -0.92
CA ALA A 6 5.02 6.65 -0.98
C ALA A 6 5.53 5.90 0.26
N LEU A 7 6.75 6.18 0.73
CA LEU A 7 7.30 5.59 1.96
C LEU A 7 6.57 6.06 3.23
N GLU A 8 6.14 7.32 3.28
CA GLU A 8 5.31 7.85 4.37
C GLU A 8 3.96 7.13 4.46
N GLU A 9 3.27 6.98 3.32
CA GLU A 9 1.99 6.28 3.28
C GLU A 9 2.14 4.79 3.63
N ILE A 10 3.21 4.13 3.15
CA ILE A 10 3.53 2.75 3.55
C ILE A 10 3.68 2.66 5.07
N SER A 11 4.45 3.56 5.68
CA SER A 11 4.69 3.55 7.14
C SER A 11 3.41 3.79 7.94
N ALA A 12 2.50 4.63 7.44
CA ALA A 12 1.20 4.88 8.06
C ALA A 12 0.33 3.61 8.06
N ILE A 13 0.26 2.92 6.92
CA ILE A 13 -0.47 1.66 6.79
C ILE A 13 0.13 0.58 7.69
N GLU A 14 1.47 0.46 7.72
CA GLU A 14 2.16 -0.50 8.58
C GLU A 14 1.79 -0.28 10.04
N ARG A 15 1.80 0.97 10.54
CA ARG A 15 1.41 1.28 11.93
C ARG A 15 -0.02 0.89 12.28
N LEU A 16 -0.94 1.04 11.33
CA LEU A 16 -2.35 0.71 11.54
C LEU A 16 -2.60 -0.80 11.52
N ILE A 17 -1.83 -1.55 10.73
CA ILE A 17 -2.03 -2.99 10.51
C ILE A 17 -1.12 -3.86 11.40
N GLU A 18 0.02 -3.34 11.85
CA GLU A 18 1.00 -4.05 12.69
C GLU A 18 0.41 -4.70 13.94
N PRO A 19 -0.51 -4.06 14.70
CA PRO A 19 -1.15 -4.70 15.85
C PRO A 19 -1.84 -6.01 15.48
N TYR A 20 -2.46 -6.05 14.30
CA TYR A 20 -3.26 -7.17 13.80
C TYR A 20 -2.42 -8.24 13.09
N ARG A 21 -1.09 -8.09 13.01
CA ARG A 21 -0.19 -8.99 12.27
C ARG A 21 -0.35 -10.47 12.64
N TYR A 22 -0.64 -10.76 13.91
CA TYR A 22 -0.81 -12.11 14.41
C TYR A 22 -2.27 -12.51 14.58
N GLU A 23 -3.19 -11.55 14.44
CA GLU A 23 -4.63 -11.71 14.62
C GLU A 23 -5.35 -11.98 13.30
N ALA A 24 -4.85 -11.42 12.20
CA ALA A 24 -5.41 -11.60 10.86
C ALA A 24 -4.34 -12.05 9.87
N TYR A 25 -4.65 -13.11 9.11
CA TYR A 25 -3.77 -13.58 8.04
C TYR A 25 -3.58 -12.50 6.97
N GLU A 26 -4.65 -11.77 6.65
CA GLU A 26 -4.63 -10.63 5.74
C GLU A 26 -3.64 -9.55 6.20
N ALA A 27 -3.61 -9.22 7.50
CA ALA A 27 -2.70 -8.20 8.04
C ALA A 27 -1.24 -8.59 7.83
N LYS A 28 -0.86 -9.85 8.14
CA LYS A 28 0.49 -10.35 7.89
C LYS A 28 0.87 -10.31 6.42
N ARG A 29 -0.06 -10.67 5.53
CA ARG A 29 0.17 -10.66 4.08
C ARG A 29 0.40 -9.23 3.59
N ILE A 30 -0.44 -8.29 3.99
CA ILE A 30 -0.33 -6.86 3.63
C ILE A 30 1.01 -6.28 4.11
N LEU A 31 1.44 -6.57 5.34
CA LEU A 31 2.74 -6.10 5.85
C LEU A 31 3.94 -6.63 5.03
N ASN A 32 3.90 -7.90 4.60
CA ASN A 32 4.95 -8.44 3.73
C ASN A 32 4.93 -7.80 2.34
N ASP A 33 3.73 -7.61 1.78
CA ASP A 33 3.52 -6.94 0.51
C ASP A 33 4.09 -5.50 0.59
N LEU A 34 3.80 -4.73 1.65
CA LEU A 34 4.31 -3.37 1.86
C LEU A 34 5.84 -3.33 1.99
N ALA A 35 6.43 -4.28 2.70
CA ALA A 35 7.89 -4.39 2.80
C ALA A 35 8.54 -4.65 1.42
N ALA A 36 7.92 -5.49 0.58
CA ALA A 36 8.38 -5.73 -0.79
C ALA A 36 8.25 -4.48 -1.66
N LEU A 37 7.15 -3.72 -1.53
CA LEU A 37 7.00 -2.44 -2.23
C LEU A 37 8.08 -1.45 -1.81
N ARG A 38 8.44 -1.40 -0.52
CA ARG A 38 9.49 -0.52 0.00
C ARG A 38 10.83 -0.78 -0.68
N ASP A 39 11.19 -2.06 -0.83
CA ASP A 39 12.41 -2.49 -1.52
C ASP A 39 12.34 -2.16 -3.02
N ALA A 40 11.18 -2.39 -3.66
CA ALA A 40 10.94 -2.04 -5.05
C ALA A 40 11.07 -0.52 -5.30
N LEU A 41 10.55 0.32 -4.41
CA LEU A 41 10.69 1.78 -4.46
C LEU A 41 12.16 2.20 -4.34
N GLY A 42 12.93 1.57 -3.44
CA GLY A 42 14.36 1.82 -3.29
C GLY A 42 15.20 1.45 -4.52
N LYS A 43 14.76 0.43 -5.28
CA LYS A 43 15.39 -0.02 -6.53
C LYS A 43 14.77 0.62 -7.78
N MET A 44 13.73 1.44 -7.63
CA MET A 44 12.88 1.91 -8.74
C MET A 44 12.41 0.77 -9.65
N ASP A 45 12.05 -0.38 -9.07
CA ASP A 45 11.56 -1.55 -9.81
C ASP A 45 10.12 -1.33 -10.27
N LYS A 46 9.97 -0.85 -11.51
CA LYS A 46 8.69 -0.42 -12.08
C LYS A 46 7.68 -1.56 -12.21
N GLU A 47 8.12 -2.78 -12.50
CA GLU A 47 7.23 -3.94 -12.61
C GLU A 47 6.60 -4.29 -11.26
N SER A 48 7.39 -4.32 -10.19
CA SER A 48 6.90 -4.56 -8.84
C SER A 48 5.98 -3.44 -8.36
N ILE A 49 6.33 -2.17 -8.64
CA ILE A 49 5.47 -1.01 -8.31
C ILE A 49 4.12 -1.10 -9.04
N LYS A 50 4.12 -1.46 -10.32
CA LYS A 50 2.90 -1.65 -11.10
C LYS A 50 2.05 -2.80 -10.55
N SER A 51 2.65 -3.95 -10.30
CA SER A 51 1.96 -5.11 -9.72
C SER A 51 1.32 -4.77 -8.37
N PHE A 52 2.02 -3.99 -7.53
CA PHE A 52 1.48 -3.54 -6.25
C PHE A 52 0.30 -2.59 -6.39
N THR A 53 0.35 -1.68 -7.37
CA THR A 53 -0.74 -0.75 -7.66
C THR A 53 -2.04 -1.49 -8.00
N GLU A 54 -1.94 -2.64 -8.67
CA GLU A 54 -3.07 -3.52 -8.95
C GLU A 54 -3.54 -4.25 -7.68
N LYS A 55 -2.60 -4.79 -6.88
CA LYS A 55 -2.89 -5.43 -5.59
C LYS A 55 -3.64 -4.52 -4.61
N ILE A 56 -3.35 -3.22 -4.55
CA ILE A 56 -4.09 -2.27 -3.68
C ILE A 56 -5.58 -2.33 -3.98
N SER A 57 -5.97 -2.45 -5.25
CA SER A 57 -7.39 -2.52 -5.63
C SER A 57 -8.05 -3.80 -5.11
N THR A 58 -7.29 -4.90 -5.03
CA THR A 58 -7.74 -6.15 -4.39
C THR A 58 -7.86 -5.99 -2.87
N ILE A 59 -6.91 -5.32 -2.22
CA ILE A 59 -6.94 -5.06 -0.76
C ILE A 59 -8.18 -4.21 -0.41
N GLU A 60 -8.53 -3.22 -1.23
CA GLU A 60 -9.78 -2.44 -1.02
C GLU A 60 -11.03 -3.33 -1.05
N ALA A 61 -11.05 -4.38 -1.88
CA ALA A 61 -12.14 -5.35 -1.95
C ALA A 61 -12.11 -6.34 -0.78
N GLU A 62 -10.93 -6.85 -0.39
CA GLU A 62 -10.72 -7.73 0.77
C GLU A 62 -11.09 -7.01 2.09
N ALA A 63 -10.94 -5.69 2.15
CA ALA A 63 -11.29 -4.87 3.29
C ALA A 63 -12.79 -4.49 3.38
N ALA A 64 -13.57 -4.75 2.33
CA ALA A 64 -15.01 -4.48 2.30
C ALA A 64 -15.82 -5.01 3.51
N PRO A 65 -15.60 -6.25 4.01
CA PRO A 65 -16.30 -6.75 5.20
C PRO A 65 -15.93 -6.01 6.50
N TYR A 66 -14.81 -5.27 6.51
CA TYR A 66 -14.32 -4.53 7.67
C TYR A 66 -14.66 -3.02 7.59
N ARG A 67 -15.56 -2.61 6.69
CA ARG A 67 -16.06 -1.23 6.61
C ARG A 67 -16.72 -0.80 7.92
N GLY A 68 -16.46 0.43 8.35
CA GLY A 68 -16.91 0.97 9.63
C GLY A 68 -15.99 0.61 10.80
N PHE A 69 -14.91 -0.15 10.58
CA PHE A 69 -13.84 -0.30 11.55
C PHE A 69 -12.80 0.80 11.32
N GLY A 70 -12.77 1.78 12.22
CA GLY A 70 -11.95 3.00 12.11
C GLY A 70 -10.52 2.80 11.60
N PRO A 71 -9.68 1.92 12.18
CA PRO A 71 -8.30 1.76 11.74
C PRO A 71 -8.18 1.14 10.34
N ILE A 72 -9.17 0.39 9.87
CA ILE A 72 -9.19 -0.15 8.51
C ILE A 72 -9.59 0.94 7.51
N GLU A 73 -10.54 1.80 7.84
CA GLU A 73 -10.88 2.95 6.98
C GLU A 73 -9.71 3.90 6.81
N GLU A 74 -8.98 4.17 7.89
CA GLU A 74 -7.78 5.00 7.86
C GLU A 74 -6.66 4.34 7.02
N ALA A 75 -6.45 3.03 7.18
CA ALA A 75 -5.48 2.28 6.38
C ALA A 75 -5.85 2.27 4.88
N LEU A 76 -7.14 2.19 4.55
CA LEU A 76 -7.63 2.27 3.16
C LEU A 76 -7.44 3.66 2.55
N GLU A 77 -7.59 4.73 3.34
CA GLU A 77 -7.31 6.08 2.87
C GLU A 77 -5.83 6.23 2.50
N HIS A 78 -4.93 5.76 3.37
CA HIS A 78 -3.50 5.75 3.08
C HIS A 78 -3.15 4.86 1.87
N ALA A 79 -3.79 3.70 1.73
CA ALA A 79 -3.59 2.83 0.57
C ALA A 79 -4.01 3.50 -0.75
N ARG A 80 -5.09 4.30 -0.75
CA ARG A 80 -5.51 5.08 -1.92
C ARG A 80 -4.49 6.15 -2.29
N LYS A 81 -4.02 6.92 -1.31
CA LYS A 81 -2.97 7.92 -1.51
C LYS A 81 -1.70 7.27 -2.05
N LEU A 82 -1.26 6.16 -1.44
CA LEU A 82 -0.13 5.37 -1.92
C LEU A 82 -0.30 4.98 -3.39
N ARG A 83 -1.46 4.43 -3.77
CA ARG A 83 -1.77 4.06 -5.15
C ARG A 83 -1.65 5.24 -6.13
N GLU A 84 -2.12 6.42 -5.74
CA GLU A 84 -1.98 7.63 -6.56
C GLU A 84 -0.51 8.03 -6.73
N GLU A 85 0.29 7.96 -5.67
CA GLU A 85 1.72 8.25 -5.73
C GLU A 85 2.45 7.23 -6.63
N LEU A 86 2.16 5.93 -6.49
CA LEU A 86 2.72 4.89 -7.36
C LEU A 86 2.33 5.11 -8.82
N LYS A 87 1.06 5.46 -9.12
CA LYS A 87 0.63 5.79 -10.48
C LYS A 87 1.40 6.98 -11.06
N LYS A 88 1.61 8.03 -10.27
CA LYS A 88 2.42 9.18 -10.69
C LYS A 88 3.85 8.74 -11.03
N LEU A 89 4.47 7.90 -10.19
CA LEU A 89 5.81 7.36 -10.47
C LEU A 89 5.87 6.57 -11.79
N LEU A 90 4.80 5.86 -12.15
CA LEU A 90 4.71 5.10 -13.40
C LEU A 90 4.35 5.98 -14.63
N THR A 91 3.76 7.16 -14.43
CA THR A 91 3.24 8.02 -15.51
C THR A 91 4.27 9.06 -15.99
N ILE A 92 5.36 9.30 -15.24
CA ILE A 92 6.39 10.31 -15.56
C ILE A 92 7.13 10.03 -16.91
N GLU A 93 6.92 8.90 -17.57
CA GLU A 93 7.52 8.57 -18.89
C GLU A 93 6.51 8.51 -20.06
N ALA A 94 5.26 8.94 -19.86
CA ALA A 94 4.26 8.98 -20.94
C ALA A 94 4.29 10.28 -21.78
N GLU A 95 5.28 11.15 -21.59
CA GLU A 95 5.48 12.41 -22.33
C GLU A 95 6.83 12.45 -23.06
#